data_AF-A0A969HDD7-F1
#
_entry.id   AF-A0A969HDD7-F1
#
_cell.length_a   1.000
_cell.length_b   1.000
_cell.length_c   1.000
_cell.angle_alpha   90.00
_cell.angle_beta   90.00
_cell.angle_gamma   90.00
#
_symmetry.space_group_name_H-M   'P 1'
#
loop_
_entity.id
_entity.type
_entity.pdbx_description
1 polymer ?
#
loop_
_entity_poly.entity_id
_entity_poly.type
_entity_poly.pdbx_seq_one_letter_code
_entity_poly.pdbx_strand_id
1 'polypeptide(L)'
;MSTPPQDRFGPADLPAFYQRHSDFILLLILFITFRVLTLAAFRPGGLVLDFSDFYWYRSFAELTRQGYYPYDNLWTTYPPLFPGVMIAIYQLSALLPPWTFPNLWFTLLLGGFFLLFEIGNFVLLYLFVLKIEEVRRRGEEAKRRRGEEATNRSVNDNPADENSPISTQSVQSPISPLPIRVCWIYASLFVPVYTVTGWFESYPLFFFLLSLYLLLQKRPYLSAFLPASAL
;
A
#
# COMPACT_ATOMS: atom_id res chain seq x y z
N MET A 1 -19.04 -9.81 37.63
CA MET A 1 -19.32 -10.38 36.30
C MET A 1 -19.33 -9.22 35.32
N SER A 2 -18.17 -8.92 34.75
CA SER A 2 -17.91 -7.75 33.89
C SER A 2 -18.34 -8.03 32.46
N THR A 3 -19.21 -7.20 31.92
CA THR A 3 -19.63 -7.23 30.51
C THR A 3 -18.47 -6.80 29.60
N PRO A 4 -18.23 -7.48 28.45
CA PRO A 4 -17.22 -7.04 27.49
C PRO A 4 -17.69 -5.80 26.71
N PRO A 5 -16.78 -4.96 26.19
CA PRO A 5 -17.15 -3.81 25.38
C PRO A 5 -17.70 -4.28 24.03
N GLN A 6 -18.92 -3.86 23.69
CA GLN A 6 -19.51 -4.10 22.38
C GLN A 6 -18.94 -3.11 21.36
N ASP A 7 -17.79 -3.44 20.77
CA ASP A 7 -17.27 -2.86 19.53
C ASP A 7 -18.06 -3.44 18.33
N ARG A 8 -19.36 -3.14 18.24
CA ARG A 8 -20.16 -3.50 17.06
C ARG A 8 -20.34 -2.27 16.19
N PHE A 9 -19.57 -2.20 15.10
CA PHE A 9 -19.82 -1.31 13.97
C PHE A 9 -21.30 -1.41 13.57
N GLY A 10 -22.07 -0.35 13.81
CA GLY A 10 -23.46 -0.27 13.42
C GLY A 10 -23.61 0.08 11.94
N PRO A 11 -24.76 -0.22 11.30
CA PRO A 11 -25.03 0.19 9.92
C PRO A 11 -25.00 1.73 9.73
N ALA A 12 -25.09 2.51 10.81
CA ALA A 12 -24.97 3.97 10.79
C ALA A 12 -23.51 4.49 10.75
N ASP A 13 -22.52 3.64 11.00
CA ASP A 13 -21.09 4.02 10.96
C ASP A 13 -20.50 3.93 9.53
N LEU A 14 -21.10 3.10 8.68
CA LEU A 14 -20.68 2.92 7.29
C LEU A 14 -20.74 4.24 6.49
N PRO A 15 -21.85 5.00 6.48
CA PRO A 15 -21.92 6.26 5.72
C PRO A 15 -20.90 7.29 6.19
N ALA A 16 -20.64 7.39 7.50
CA ALA A 16 -19.67 8.32 8.07
C ALA A 16 -18.22 7.94 7.70
N PHE A 17 -17.91 6.63 7.70
CA PHE A 17 -16.62 6.12 7.22
C PHE A 17 -16.43 6.40 5.72
N TYR A 18 -17.46 6.13 4.91
CA TYR A 18 -17.43 6.40 3.47
C TYR A 18 -17.27 7.89 3.17
N GLN A 19 -17.95 8.79 3.89
CA GLN A 19 -17.77 10.24 3.72
C GLN A 19 -16.37 10.71 4.10
N ARG A 20 -15.73 10.06 5.08
CA ARG A 20 -14.37 10.42 5.51
C ARG A 20 -13.29 9.92 4.54
N HIS A 21 -13.55 8.81 3.84
CA HIS A 21 -12.59 8.13 2.99
C HIS A 21 -12.98 8.13 1.49
N SER A 22 -14.02 8.87 1.12
CA SER A 22 -14.59 8.89 -0.24
C SER A 22 -13.55 9.19 -1.30
N ASP A 23 -12.71 10.19 -1.05
CA ASP A 23 -11.75 10.67 -2.03
C ASP A 23 -10.63 9.63 -2.25
N PHE A 24 -10.25 8.91 -1.20
CA PHE A 24 -9.32 7.80 -1.29
C PHE A 24 -9.92 6.62 -2.05
N ILE A 25 -11.18 6.27 -1.78
CA ILE A 25 -11.87 5.17 -2.47
C ILE A 25 -12.00 5.47 -3.96
N LEU A 26 -12.35 6.71 -4.32
CA LEU A 26 -12.42 7.14 -5.71
C LEU A 26 -11.05 7.05 -6.39
N LEU A 27 -9.99 7.48 -5.71
CA LEU A 27 -8.63 7.39 -6.24
C LEU A 27 -8.16 5.93 -6.38
N LEU A 28 -8.53 5.07 -5.44
CA LEU A 28 -8.25 3.63 -5.50
C LEU A 28 -8.98 2.98 -6.68
N ILE A 29 -10.26 3.29 -6.89
CA ILE A 29 -11.04 2.78 -8.03
C ILE A 29 -10.42 3.26 -9.34
N LEU A 30 -10.07 4.55 -9.43
CA LEU A 30 -9.42 5.12 -10.60
C LEU A 30 -8.08 4.43 -10.88
N PHE A 31 -7.27 4.24 -9.84
CA PHE A 31 -6.00 3.51 -9.91
C PHE A 31 -6.22 2.10 -10.46
N ILE A 32 -7.08 1.29 -9.83
CA ILE A 32 -7.35 -0.10 -10.26
C ILE A 32 -7.86 -0.13 -11.71
N THR A 33 -8.79 0.76 -12.06
CA THR A 33 -9.37 0.82 -13.41
C THR A 33 -8.30 1.12 -14.44
N PHE A 34 -7.47 2.14 -14.20
CA PHE A 34 -6.38 2.50 -15.09
C PHE A 34 -5.36 1.37 -15.24
N ARG A 35 -5.09 0.62 -14.16
CA ARG A 35 -4.19 -0.53 -14.17
C ARG A 35 -4.73 -1.69 -14.98
N VAL A 36 -5.99 -2.06 -14.78
CA VAL A 36 -6.65 -3.12 -15.54
C VAL A 36 -6.71 -2.77 -17.03
N LEU A 37 -7.05 -1.52 -17.35
CA LEU A 37 -7.04 -1.03 -18.73
C LEU A 37 -5.64 -1.06 -19.34
N THR A 38 -4.61 -0.62 -18.61
CA THR A 38 -3.22 -0.67 -19.08
C THR A 38 -2.77 -2.11 -19.32
N LEU A 39 -3.10 -3.02 -18.40
CA LEU A 39 -2.78 -4.44 -18.52
C LEU A 39 -3.49 -5.07 -19.73
N ALA A 40 -4.74 -4.71 -20.00
CA ALA A 40 -5.51 -5.22 -21.13
C ALA A 40 -5.14 -4.56 -22.48
N ALA A 41 -4.77 -3.28 -22.49
CA ALA A 41 -4.52 -2.53 -23.71
C ALA A 41 -3.09 -2.67 -24.24
N PHE A 42 -2.09 -2.69 -23.36
CA PHE A 42 -0.68 -2.64 -23.78
C PHE A 42 0.00 -4.01 -23.85
N ARG A 43 -0.49 -5.01 -23.12
CA ARG A 43 0.30 -6.23 -22.87
C ARG A 43 -0.19 -7.53 -23.53
N PRO A 44 -1.45 -7.69 -23.97
CA PRO A 44 -1.81 -8.81 -24.83
C PRO A 44 -1.73 -8.43 -26.31
N GLY A 45 -0.62 -8.78 -26.98
CA GLY A 45 -0.48 -8.57 -28.42
C GLY A 45 -0.53 -7.10 -28.86
N GLY A 46 -0.12 -6.19 -27.96
CA GLY A 46 -0.23 -4.74 -28.15
C GLY A 46 0.60 -4.21 -29.32
N LEU A 47 0.07 -3.16 -29.97
CA LEU A 47 0.67 -2.46 -31.12
C LEU A 47 1.95 -1.66 -30.77
N VAL A 48 2.23 -1.49 -29.47
CA VAL A 48 3.40 -0.74 -28.96
C VAL A 48 4.44 -1.75 -28.51
N LEU A 49 5.71 -1.56 -28.93
CA LEU A 49 6.84 -2.41 -28.56
C LEU A 49 6.86 -2.66 -27.05
N ASP A 50 6.59 -3.90 -26.68
CA ASP A 50 6.55 -4.35 -25.29
C ASP A 50 7.97 -4.69 -24.85
N PHE A 51 8.59 -3.77 -24.11
CA PHE A 51 9.89 -3.96 -23.45
C PHE A 51 9.75 -4.57 -22.05
N SER A 52 8.60 -5.16 -21.70
CA SER A 52 8.41 -5.71 -20.37
C SER A 52 9.13 -7.03 -20.18
N ASP A 53 9.55 -7.26 -18.94
CA ASP A 53 10.21 -8.51 -18.52
C ASP A 53 9.26 -9.71 -18.52
N PHE A 54 7.99 -9.54 -18.89
CA PHE A 54 6.99 -10.61 -18.92
C PHE A 54 7.35 -11.72 -19.90
N TYR A 55 7.95 -11.37 -21.05
CA TYR A 55 8.46 -12.36 -22.00
C TYR A 55 9.61 -13.16 -21.39
N TRP A 56 10.49 -12.49 -20.66
CA TRP A 56 11.59 -13.13 -19.96
C TRP A 56 11.07 -14.05 -18.84
N TYR A 57 10.13 -13.59 -18.01
CA TYR A 57 9.52 -14.40 -16.94
C TYR A 57 8.85 -15.66 -17.47
N ARG A 58 8.13 -15.55 -18.59
CA ARG A 58 7.51 -16.70 -19.23
C ARG A 58 8.56 -17.67 -19.77
N SER A 59 9.54 -17.15 -20.53
CA SER A 59 10.58 -17.96 -21.14
C SER A 59 11.41 -18.69 -20.08
N PHE A 60 11.73 -18.01 -18.98
CA PHE A 60 12.39 -18.57 -17.81
C PHE A 60 11.56 -19.71 -17.21
N ALA A 61 10.25 -19.51 -17.00
CA ALA A 61 9.38 -20.54 -16.46
C ALA A 61 9.19 -21.73 -17.42
N GLU A 62 9.21 -21.50 -18.73
CA GLU A 62 9.09 -22.55 -19.75
C GLU A 62 10.28 -23.52 -19.76
N LEU A 63 11.46 -23.09 -19.30
CA LEU A 63 12.64 -23.96 -19.14
C LEU A 63 12.35 -25.16 -18.21
N THR A 64 11.39 -25.04 -17.29
CA THR A 64 10.95 -26.16 -16.44
C THR A 64 10.39 -27.33 -17.25
N ARG A 65 9.79 -27.08 -18.42
CA ARG A 65 9.34 -28.15 -19.32
C ARG A 65 10.49 -28.93 -19.96
N GLN A 66 11.67 -28.33 -20.01
CA GLN A 66 12.90 -28.94 -20.51
C GLN A 66 13.71 -29.63 -19.39
N GLY A 67 13.18 -29.64 -18.16
CA GLY A 67 13.85 -30.24 -16.99
C GLY A 67 14.78 -29.28 -16.24
N TYR A 68 14.76 -27.99 -16.56
CA TYR A 68 15.54 -26.98 -15.83
C TYR A 68 14.75 -26.38 -14.67
N TYR A 69 15.21 -26.61 -13.45
CA TYR A 69 14.64 -26.12 -12.21
C TYR A 69 15.55 -25.08 -11.55
N PRO A 70 14.99 -23.93 -11.10
CA PRO A 70 15.75 -22.92 -10.37
C PRO A 70 16.46 -23.50 -9.14
N TYR A 71 17.70 -23.04 -8.89
CA TYR A 71 18.56 -23.45 -7.76
C TYR A 71 19.06 -24.90 -7.74
N ASP A 72 18.61 -25.73 -8.69
CA ASP A 72 19.15 -27.08 -8.88
C ASP A 72 20.12 -27.07 -10.07
N ASN A 73 19.59 -26.84 -11.27
CA ASN A 73 20.35 -26.85 -12.54
C ASN A 73 20.14 -25.59 -13.40
N LEU A 74 19.35 -24.63 -12.90
CA LEU A 74 19.14 -23.32 -13.52
C LEU A 74 19.50 -22.21 -12.53
N TRP A 75 20.46 -21.37 -12.93
CA TRP A 75 20.87 -20.23 -12.12
C TRP A 75 19.87 -19.07 -12.26
N THR A 76 19.63 -18.36 -11.15
CA THR A 76 18.79 -17.16 -11.10
C THR A 76 19.31 -16.19 -10.04
N THR A 77 19.26 -14.90 -10.33
CA THR A 77 19.60 -13.82 -9.39
C THR A 77 18.49 -13.54 -8.38
N TYR A 78 17.28 -13.99 -8.69
CA TYR A 78 16.12 -13.69 -7.89
C TYR A 78 16.06 -14.54 -6.63
N PRO A 79 15.30 -14.13 -5.61
CA PRO A 79 15.06 -14.95 -4.43
C PRO A 79 14.04 -16.07 -4.67
N PRO A 80 14.07 -17.20 -3.94
CA PRO A 80 13.40 -18.46 -4.31
C PRO A 80 11.90 -18.37 -4.57
N LEU A 81 11.23 -17.50 -3.84
CA LEU A 81 9.80 -17.28 -3.97
C LEU A 81 9.41 -16.80 -5.37
N PHE A 82 10.25 -15.97 -6.00
CA PHE A 82 9.90 -15.35 -7.26
C PHE A 82 9.91 -16.31 -8.45
N PRO A 83 10.97 -17.12 -8.69
CA PRO A 83 10.92 -18.23 -9.63
C PRO A 83 9.75 -19.17 -9.37
N GLY A 84 9.45 -19.46 -8.10
CA GLY A 84 8.28 -20.28 -7.72
C GLY A 84 6.96 -19.70 -8.22
N VAL A 85 6.74 -18.40 -8.03
CA VAL A 85 5.55 -17.68 -8.52
C VAL A 85 5.49 -17.69 -10.06
N MET A 86 6.60 -17.41 -10.75
CA MET A 86 6.61 -17.46 -12.22
C MET A 86 6.21 -18.82 -12.75
N ILE A 87 6.78 -19.90 -12.18
CA ILE A 87 6.52 -21.27 -12.58
C ILE A 87 5.06 -21.63 -12.30
N ALA A 88 4.54 -21.30 -11.11
CA ALA A 88 3.15 -21.54 -10.77
C ALA A 88 2.19 -20.83 -11.74
N ILE A 89 2.44 -19.56 -12.04
CA ILE A 89 1.63 -18.78 -12.99
C ILE A 89 1.75 -19.33 -14.40
N TYR A 90 2.94 -19.76 -14.82
CA TYR A 90 3.14 -20.42 -16.12
C TYR A 90 2.32 -21.71 -16.22
N GLN A 91 2.39 -22.58 -15.21
CA GLN A 91 1.60 -23.81 -15.18
C GLN A 91 0.10 -23.52 -15.19
N LEU A 92 -0.37 -22.55 -14.39
CA LEU A 92 -1.77 -22.12 -14.40
C LEU A 92 -2.19 -21.57 -15.78
N SER A 93 -1.32 -20.81 -16.44
CA SER A 93 -1.60 -20.27 -17.77
C SER A 93 -1.70 -21.35 -18.84
N ALA A 94 -0.98 -22.47 -18.67
CA ALA A 94 -1.00 -23.61 -19.57
C ALA A 94 -2.29 -24.46 -19.45
N LEU A 95 -3.05 -24.30 -18.37
CA LEU A 95 -4.38 -24.93 -18.21
C LEU A 95 -5.45 -24.23 -19.04
N LEU A 96 -5.21 -22.98 -19.45
CA LEU A 96 -6.15 -22.18 -20.23
C LEU A 96 -5.99 -22.48 -21.73
N PRO A 97 -7.09 -22.41 -22.51
CA PRO A 97 -7.04 -22.71 -23.93
C PRO A 97 -6.10 -21.75 -24.67
N PRO A 98 -5.30 -22.25 -25.63
CA PRO A 98 -4.38 -21.40 -26.38
C PRO A 98 -5.16 -20.30 -27.13
N TRP A 99 -4.62 -19.09 -27.09
CA TRP A 99 -5.17 -17.93 -27.77
C TRP A 99 -4.26 -17.51 -28.93
N THR A 100 -4.72 -16.57 -29.77
CA THR A 100 -3.93 -16.02 -30.89
C THR A 100 -2.55 -15.52 -30.44
N PHE A 101 -2.47 -14.97 -29.22
CA PHE A 101 -1.23 -14.58 -28.57
C PHE A 101 -0.89 -15.58 -27.45
N PRO A 102 0.21 -16.35 -27.57
CA PRO A 102 0.54 -17.39 -26.60
C PRO A 102 0.81 -16.86 -25.19
N ASN A 103 1.20 -15.59 -25.09
CA ASN A 103 1.57 -14.94 -23.82
C ASN A 103 0.38 -14.31 -23.09
N LEU A 104 -0.79 -14.22 -23.72
CA LEU A 104 -1.98 -13.55 -23.18
C LEU A 104 -2.26 -13.97 -21.72
N TRP A 105 -2.47 -15.26 -21.50
CA TRP A 105 -2.90 -15.77 -20.20
C TRP A 105 -1.84 -15.60 -19.13
N PHE A 106 -0.58 -15.89 -19.46
CA PHE A 106 0.54 -15.68 -18.56
C PHE A 106 0.62 -14.21 -18.13
N THR A 107 0.52 -13.29 -19.09
CA THR A 107 0.61 -11.86 -18.85
C THR A 107 -0.55 -11.32 -18.02
N LEU A 108 -1.78 -11.76 -18.29
CA LEU A 108 -2.93 -11.34 -17.50
C LEU A 108 -2.86 -11.89 -16.07
N LEU A 109 -2.45 -13.14 -15.89
CA LEU A 109 -2.32 -13.75 -14.57
C LEU A 109 -1.18 -13.11 -13.76
N LEU A 110 0.00 -12.93 -14.35
CA LEU A 110 1.14 -12.30 -13.68
C LEU A 110 0.89 -10.80 -13.42
N GLY A 111 0.30 -10.09 -14.38
CA GLY A 111 -0.05 -8.68 -14.21
C GLY A 111 -1.13 -8.49 -13.16
N GLY A 112 -2.14 -9.38 -13.13
CA GLY A 112 -3.16 -9.40 -12.09
C GLY A 112 -2.58 -9.71 -10.72
N PHE A 113 -1.64 -10.65 -10.63
CA PHE A 113 -0.91 -10.95 -9.41
C PHE A 113 -0.19 -9.69 -8.89
N PHE A 114 0.60 -9.01 -9.73
CA PHE A 114 1.26 -7.76 -9.32
C PHE A 114 0.27 -6.66 -8.94
N LEU A 115 -0.86 -6.55 -9.65
CA LEU A 115 -1.90 -5.58 -9.33
C LEU A 115 -2.45 -5.77 -7.90
N LEU A 116 -2.59 -7.00 -7.41
CA LEU A 116 -3.02 -7.26 -6.04
C LEU A 116 -2.04 -6.64 -5.02
N PHE A 117 -0.73 -6.81 -5.23
CA PHE A 117 0.28 -6.22 -4.36
C PHE A 117 0.34 -4.70 -4.47
N GLU A 118 0.16 -4.16 -5.67
CA GLU A 118 0.10 -2.71 -5.86
C GLU A 118 -1.10 -2.07 -5.17
N ILE A 119 -2.27 -2.72 -5.22
CA ILE A 119 -3.44 -2.29 -4.44
C ILE A 119 -3.10 -2.30 -2.96
N GLY A 120 -2.46 -3.38 -2.49
CA GLY A 120 -1.97 -3.50 -1.12
C GLY A 120 -1.01 -2.37 -0.73
N ASN A 121 -0.05 -2.04 -1.59
CA ASN A 121 0.90 -0.94 -1.40
C ASN A 121 0.18 0.40 -1.26
N PHE A 122 -0.76 0.65 -2.17
CA PHE A 122 -1.53 1.88 -2.19
C PHE A 122 -2.37 2.04 -0.91
N VAL A 123 -3.02 0.97 -0.45
CA VAL A 123 -3.77 0.94 0.81
C VAL A 123 -2.83 1.13 2.01
N LEU A 124 -1.68 0.45 2.04
CA LEU A 124 -0.72 0.59 3.14
C LEU A 124 -0.20 2.03 3.24
N LEU A 125 0.17 2.66 2.13
CA LEU A 125 0.60 4.06 2.11
C LEU A 125 -0.46 4.98 2.69
N TYR A 126 -1.73 4.75 2.36
CA TYR A 126 -2.83 5.50 2.96
C TYR A 126 -2.92 5.29 4.48
N LEU A 127 -2.84 4.04 4.93
CA LEU A 127 -2.85 3.70 6.36
C LEU A 127 -1.65 4.29 7.12
N PHE A 128 -0.48 4.37 6.48
CA PHE A 128 0.70 5.02 7.03
C PHE A 128 0.46 6.50 7.30
N VAL A 129 -0.08 7.23 6.33
CA VAL A 129 -0.33 8.66 6.52
C VAL A 129 -1.35 8.88 7.64
N LEU A 130 -2.43 8.11 7.67
CA LEU A 130 -3.41 8.17 8.77
C LEU A 130 -2.76 7.91 10.13
N LYS A 131 -1.83 6.95 10.20
CA LYS A 131 -1.13 6.63 11.44
C LYS A 131 -0.20 7.76 11.88
N ILE A 132 0.54 8.35 10.96
CA ILE A 132 1.46 9.46 11.24
C ILE A 132 0.68 10.69 11.71
N GLU A 133 -0.45 11.01 11.06
CA GLU A 133 -1.31 12.11 11.49
C GLU A 133 -1.89 11.90 12.89
N GLU A 134 -2.30 10.66 13.21
CA GLU A 134 -2.75 10.31 14.56
C GLU A 134 -1.65 10.57 15.61
N VAL A 135 -0.43 10.10 15.35
CA VAL A 135 0.72 10.28 16.26
C VAL A 135 1.06 11.77 16.40
N ARG A 136 1.08 12.51 15.29
CA ARG A 136 1.33 13.95 15.29
C ARG A 136 0.29 14.70 16.13
N ARG A 137 -1.01 14.41 15.93
CA ARG A 137 -2.11 15.04 16.68
C ARG A 137 -1.98 14.78 18.18
N ARG A 138 -1.70 13.54 18.59
CA ARG A 138 -1.46 13.19 20.01
C ARG A 138 -0.28 13.96 20.60
N GLY A 139 0.79 14.14 19.82
CA GLY A 139 1.97 14.93 20.22
C GLY A 139 1.66 16.42 20.40
N GLU A 140 0.86 17.01 19.50
CA GLU A 140 0.40 18.39 19.59
C GLU A 140 -0.51 18.62 20.81
N GLU A 141 -1.44 17.70 21.08
CA GLU A 141 -2.32 17.74 22.26
C GLU A 141 -1.53 17.66 23.58
N ALA A 142 -0.53 16.78 23.66
CA ALA A 142 0.34 16.66 24.84
C ALA A 142 1.18 17.92 25.09
N LYS A 143 1.62 18.61 24.02
CA LYS A 143 2.30 19.91 24.14
C LYS A 143 1.36 21.02 24.61
N ARG A 144 0.13 21.08 24.08
CA ARG A 144 -0.89 22.05 24.49
C ARG A 144 -1.21 21.92 25.98
N ARG A 145 -1.48 20.71 26.47
CA ARG A 145 -1.75 20.46 27.90
C ARG A 145 -0.61 20.91 28.81
N ARG A 146 0.65 20.63 28.44
CA ARG A 146 1.82 21.11 29.19
C ARG A 146 1.97 22.63 29.18
N GLY A 147 1.66 23.27 28.06
CA GLY A 147 1.65 24.73 27.96
C GLY A 147 0.59 25.37 28.87
N GLU A 148 -0.64 24.84 28.83
CA GLU A 148 -1.75 25.29 29.68
C GLU A 148 -1.46 25.09 31.18
N GLU A 149 -0.87 23.95 31.57
CA GLU A 149 -0.45 23.70 32.96
C GLU A 149 0.64 24.70 33.42
N ALA A 150 1.61 25.03 32.56
CA ALA A 150 2.66 26.00 32.88
C ALA A 150 2.12 27.43 33.00
N THR A 151 1.20 27.82 32.11
CA THR A 151 0.52 29.12 32.17
C THR A 151 -0.37 29.23 33.41
N ASN A 152 -1.19 28.21 33.70
CA ASN A 152 -2.05 28.22 34.88
C ASN A 152 -1.24 28.25 36.18
N ARG A 153 -0.07 27.62 36.23
CA ARG A 153 0.82 27.68 37.40
C ARG A 153 1.41 29.08 37.59
N SER A 154 1.83 29.74 36.51
CA SER A 154 2.33 31.13 36.55
C SER A 154 1.26 32.14 36.97
N VAL A 155 -0.01 31.93 36.59
CA VAL A 155 -1.14 32.80 36.98
C VAL A 155 -1.46 32.63 38.46
N ASN A 156 -1.40 31.40 38.98
CA ASN A 156 -1.70 31.14 40.40
C ASN A 156 -0.60 31.66 41.36
N ASP A 157 0.63 31.81 40.88
CA ASP A 157 1.75 32.38 41.65
C ASP A 157 1.72 33.93 41.70
N ASN A 158 0.86 34.60 40.92
CA ASN A 158 0.77 36.06 40.86
C ASN A 158 -0.71 36.54 40.79
N PRO A 159 -1.39 36.71 41.95
CA PRO A 159 -2.83 37.02 41.99
C PRO A 159 -3.19 38.46 41.58
N ALA A 160 -2.25 39.25 41.06
CA ALA A 160 -2.46 40.67 40.75
C ALA A 160 -2.88 40.96 39.29
N ASP A 161 -2.97 39.95 38.41
CA ASP A 161 -3.11 40.16 36.96
C ASP A 161 -4.39 39.54 36.37
N GLU A 162 -5.48 39.55 37.14
CA GLU A 162 -6.75 38.87 36.84
C GLU A 162 -7.55 39.49 35.67
N ASN A 163 -7.06 40.57 35.04
CA ASN A 163 -7.80 41.34 34.02
C ASN A 163 -7.29 41.20 32.58
N SER A 164 -6.42 40.23 32.27
CA SER A 164 -6.02 39.97 30.88
C SER A 164 -7.09 39.16 30.15
N PRO A 165 -7.70 39.66 29.04
CA PRO A 165 -8.71 38.89 28.32
C PRO A 165 -8.05 37.66 27.71
N ILE A 166 -8.46 36.49 28.18
CA ILE A 166 -8.07 35.19 27.63
C ILE A 166 -8.60 35.13 26.19
N SER A 167 -7.77 35.52 25.24
CA SER A 167 -7.98 35.27 23.82
C SER A 167 -7.78 33.78 23.59
N THR A 168 -8.82 32.98 23.85
CA THR A 168 -8.94 31.59 23.42
C THR A 168 -9.13 31.58 21.91
N GLN A 169 -8.10 31.99 21.16
CA GLN A 169 -8.05 31.71 19.74
C GLN A 169 -7.83 30.21 19.60
N SER A 170 -8.93 29.49 19.40
CA SER A 170 -8.92 28.16 18.82
C SER A 170 -8.22 28.25 17.47
N VAL A 171 -6.89 28.06 17.47
CA VAL A 171 -6.12 27.81 16.26
C VAL A 171 -6.61 26.48 15.75
N GLN A 172 -7.68 26.54 14.95
CA GLN A 172 -8.17 25.50 14.08
C GLN A 172 -6.98 25.20 13.16
N SER A 173 -6.18 24.19 13.52
CA SER A 173 -5.18 23.69 12.58
C SER A 173 -5.96 23.23 11.35
N PRO A 174 -5.69 23.79 10.15
CA PRO A 174 -6.37 23.33 8.96
C PRO A 174 -6.11 21.82 8.87
N ILE A 175 -7.20 21.05 8.72
CA ILE A 175 -7.14 19.63 8.36
C ILE A 175 -6.38 19.59 7.04
N SER A 176 -5.07 19.44 7.11
CA SER A 176 -4.21 19.47 5.95
C SER A 176 -4.59 18.27 5.09
N PRO A 177 -4.87 18.43 3.79
CA PRO A 177 -5.16 17.32 2.87
C PRO A 177 -3.88 16.51 2.55
N LEU A 178 -3.01 16.32 3.55
CA LEU A 178 -1.77 15.55 3.46
C LEU A 178 -2.00 14.10 2.97
N PRO A 179 -3.04 13.36 3.44
CA PRO A 179 -3.23 11.96 3.04
C PRO A 179 -3.48 11.82 1.54
N ILE A 180 -4.31 12.71 0.99
CA ILE A 180 -4.69 12.63 -0.42
C ILE A 180 -3.58 13.12 -1.35
N ARG A 181 -2.80 14.13 -0.95
CA ARG A 181 -1.68 14.63 -1.78
C ARG A 181 -0.61 13.58 -2.01
N VAL A 182 -0.24 12.82 -0.98
CA VAL A 182 0.73 11.73 -1.10
C VAL A 182 0.19 10.63 -2.03
N CYS A 183 -1.09 10.29 -1.90
CA CYS A 183 -1.75 9.31 -2.78
C CYS A 183 -1.78 9.76 -4.24
N TRP A 184 -2.08 11.04 -4.50
CA TRP A 184 -2.04 11.63 -5.84
C TRP A 184 -0.64 11.62 -6.45
N ILE A 185 0.39 12.00 -5.68
CA ILE A 185 1.77 12.00 -6.17
C ILE A 185 2.22 10.57 -6.52
N TYR A 186 1.90 9.61 -5.66
CA TYR A 186 2.22 8.20 -5.91
C TYR A 186 1.48 7.69 -7.17
N ALA A 187 0.18 7.96 -7.27
CA ALA A 187 -0.64 7.53 -8.40
C ALA A 187 -0.19 8.16 -9.74
N SER A 188 0.17 9.45 -9.75
CA SER A 188 0.51 10.17 -10.98
C SER A 188 1.95 9.92 -11.44
N LEU A 189 2.92 9.83 -10.52
CA LEU A 189 4.34 9.79 -10.87
C LEU A 189 4.84 8.36 -11.09
N PHE A 190 4.40 7.43 -10.25
CA PHE A 190 5.01 6.11 -10.17
C PHE A 190 4.29 5.12 -11.10
N VAL A 191 2.97 5.20 -11.16
CA VAL A 191 2.14 4.17 -11.76
C VAL A 191 2.31 4.04 -13.28
N PRO A 192 2.29 5.11 -14.09
CA PRO A 192 2.31 4.93 -15.55
C PRO A 192 3.64 4.35 -16.05
N VAL A 193 4.77 4.82 -15.50
CA VAL A 193 6.11 4.42 -15.97
C VAL A 193 6.48 3.04 -15.47
N TYR A 194 6.33 2.81 -14.16
CA TYR A 194 6.67 1.54 -13.52
C TYR A 194 5.84 0.38 -14.07
N THR A 195 4.61 0.68 -14.46
CA THR A 195 3.70 -0.35 -14.91
C THR A 195 3.71 -0.61 -16.40
N VAL A 196 4.43 0.19 -17.18
CA VAL A 196 4.77 -0.17 -18.56
C VAL A 196 5.96 -1.14 -18.56
N THR A 197 6.92 -0.98 -17.65
CA THR A 197 8.13 -1.84 -17.60
C THR A 197 7.86 -3.24 -17.04
N GLY A 198 6.84 -3.42 -16.20
CA GLY A 198 6.45 -4.75 -15.71
C GLY A 198 7.44 -5.38 -14.76
N TRP A 199 8.12 -4.54 -14.00
CA TRP A 199 9.07 -4.96 -12.98
C TRP A 199 8.40 -5.62 -11.78
N PHE A 200 9.20 -6.42 -11.07
CA PHE A 200 8.76 -7.22 -9.92
C PHE A 200 8.65 -6.44 -8.60
N GLU A 201 9.29 -5.28 -8.47
CA GLU A 201 9.38 -4.49 -7.20
C GLU A 201 8.08 -4.30 -6.41
N SER A 202 6.90 -4.26 -7.05
CA SER A 202 5.61 -4.15 -6.36
C SER A 202 5.41 -5.21 -5.28
N TYR A 203 5.91 -6.43 -5.52
CA TYR A 203 5.79 -7.55 -4.60
C TYR A 203 6.65 -7.37 -3.35
N PRO A 204 8.00 -7.27 -3.42
CA PRO A 204 8.82 -7.08 -2.22
C PRO A 204 8.47 -5.77 -1.50
N LEU A 205 8.13 -4.70 -2.24
CA LEU A 205 7.72 -3.43 -1.66
C LEU A 205 6.50 -3.57 -0.75
N PHE A 206 5.55 -4.45 -1.09
CA PHE A 206 4.40 -4.75 -0.23
C PHE A 206 4.82 -5.34 1.11
N PHE A 207 5.69 -6.34 1.10
CA PHE A 207 6.15 -6.95 2.35
C PHE A 207 7.00 -5.99 3.19
N PHE A 208 7.80 -5.13 2.55
CA PHE A 208 8.54 -4.09 3.26
C PHE A 208 7.60 -3.06 3.91
N LEU A 209 6.62 -2.54 3.17
CA LEU A 209 5.64 -1.60 3.71
C LEU A 209 4.80 -2.24 4.82
N LEU A 210 4.36 -3.49 4.64
CA LEU A 210 3.59 -4.22 5.62
C LEU A 210 4.40 -4.47 6.90
N SER A 211 5.67 -4.86 6.77
CA SER A 211 6.61 -5.03 7.88
C SER A 211 6.76 -3.74 8.69
N LEU A 212 7.02 -2.63 8.01
CA LEU A 212 7.16 -1.32 8.64
C LEU A 212 5.85 -0.87 9.31
N TYR A 213 4.70 -1.16 8.69
CA TYR A 213 3.41 -0.83 9.25
C TYR A 213 3.13 -1.61 10.56
N LEU A 214 3.47 -2.90 10.59
CA LEU A 214 3.34 -3.75 11.78
C LEU A 214 4.32 -3.36 12.88
N LEU A 215 5.52 -2.89 12.51
CA LEU A 215 6.49 -2.36 13.46
C LEU A 215 5.94 -1.12 14.16
N LEU A 216 5.29 -0.21 13.42
CA LEU A 216 4.59 0.96 13.98
C LEU A 216 3.40 0.57 14.88
N GLN A 217 2.78 -0.58 14.64
CA GLN A 217 1.73 -1.13 15.51
C GLN A 217 2.28 -1.82 16.78
N LYS A 218 3.59 -1.78 17.03
CA LYS A 218 4.25 -2.48 18.15
C LYS A 218 4.03 -3.99 18.15
N ARG A 219 3.96 -4.61 16.97
CA ARG A 219 3.90 -6.08 16.80
C ARG A 219 5.21 -6.63 16.22
N PRO A 220 6.32 -6.68 17.00
CA PRO A 220 7.67 -6.91 16.50
C PRO A 220 7.89 -8.31 15.90
N TYR A 221 7.20 -9.34 16.41
CA TYR A 221 7.34 -10.71 15.91
C TYR A 221 6.75 -10.89 14.50
N LEU A 222 5.64 -10.22 14.19
CA LEU A 222 5.02 -10.27 12.86
C LEU A 222 5.79 -9.39 11.86
N SER A 223 6.36 -8.27 12.30
CA SER A 223 7.18 -7.42 11.42
C SER A 223 8.47 -8.09 10.97
N ALA A 224 9.04 -9.01 11.77
CA ALA A 224 10.27 -9.71 11.41
C ALA A 224 10.03 -10.87 10.42
N PHE A 225 8.88 -11.53 10.49
CA PHE A 225 8.57 -12.71 9.68
C PHE A 225 8.24 -12.38 8.21
N LEU A 226 7.48 -11.31 7.98
CA LEU A 226 7.00 -10.93 6.64
C LEU A 226 8.08 -10.50 5.63
N PRO A 227 9.12 -9.72 5.99
CA PRO A 227 10.19 -9.42 5.05
C PRO A 227 11.07 -10.64 4.78
N ALA A 228 11.20 -11.56 5.74
CA ALA A 228 11.93 -12.82 5.54
C ALA A 228 11.25 -13.74 4.53
N SER A 229 9.92 -13.65 4.36
CA SER A 229 9.20 -14.37 3.31
C SER A 229 9.29 -13.74 1.92
N ALA A 230 9.78 -12.50 1.81
CA ALA A 230 9.90 -11.77 0.53
C ALA A 230 11.32 -11.80 -0.06
N LEU A 231 12.30 -12.23 0.74
CA LEU A 231 13.68 -12.55 0.39
C LEU A 231 13.82 -14.05 0.09
#